data_AF-A0A1F9Y9W0-F1
#
_entry.id   AF-A0A1F9Y9W0-F1
#
_cell.length_a   1.000
_cell.length_b   1.000
_cell.length_c   1.000
_cell.angle_alpha   90.00
_cell.angle_beta   90.00
_cell.angle_gamma   90.00
#
_symmetry.space_group_name_H-M   'P 1'
#
loop_
_entity.id
_entity.type
_entity.pdbx_description
1 polymer ?
#
loop_
_entity_poly.entity_id
_entity_poly.type
_entity_poly.pdbx_seq_one_letter_code
_entity_poly.pdbx_strand_id
1 'polypeptide(L)'
;MVGTGIFAGYYKLQLIGWSEAERYFAVPLLPVKLEDLHADPRGQMEKVAAWLGLRWDDRLLKSTFNGLEFWGDAQAVKPVQGFSTSHTHYQGWQEQFDALDQFVVAGLLGKNFERFGYWELPFWHRPLCLLLILWPAKLERRALALAAGALLRLDHPGQALRSLLRIMRRIAERYDLSYRQFLKSIGWVEKFYLRFVAPRRKLYFRYRPPR
;
A
#
# COMPACT_ATOMS: atom_id res chain seq x y z
N MET A 1 -13.98 -12.40 -12.49
CA MET A 1 -13.26 -12.24 -11.22
C MET A 1 -14.27 -11.95 -10.12
N VAL A 2 -14.49 -12.89 -9.20
CA VAL A 2 -15.34 -12.66 -8.02
C VAL A 2 -14.58 -11.70 -7.09
N GLY A 3 -15.18 -10.56 -6.75
CA GLY A 3 -14.62 -9.56 -5.84
C GLY A 3 -14.49 -10.10 -4.43
N THR A 4 -13.42 -10.85 -4.16
CA THR A 4 -13.10 -11.53 -2.89
C THR A 4 -12.77 -10.58 -1.74
N GLY A 5 -12.80 -9.26 -1.95
CA GLY A 5 -12.53 -8.27 -0.91
C GLY A 5 -11.05 -8.15 -0.52
N ILE A 6 -10.15 -8.85 -1.22
CA ILE A 6 -8.69 -8.76 -1.01
C ILE A 6 -8.19 -7.32 -1.25
N PHE A 7 -8.86 -6.55 -2.12
CA PHE A 7 -8.51 -5.17 -2.45
C PHE A 7 -8.45 -4.23 -1.24
N ALA A 8 -9.36 -4.34 -0.28
CA ALA A 8 -9.33 -3.50 0.93
C ALA A 8 -8.12 -3.85 1.83
N GLY A 9 -7.69 -5.11 1.83
CA GLY A 9 -6.47 -5.55 2.51
C GLY A 9 -5.22 -4.94 1.87
N TYR A 10 -5.10 -5.01 0.55
CA TYR A 10 -4.00 -4.38 -0.18
C TYR A 10 -3.99 -2.87 -0.04
N TYR A 11 -5.15 -2.22 -0.12
CA TYR A 11 -5.29 -0.78 0.06
C TYR A 11 -4.86 -0.36 1.48
N LYS A 12 -5.23 -1.13 2.51
CA LYS A 12 -4.76 -0.91 3.88
C LYS A 12 -3.25 -1.08 4.01
N LEU A 13 -2.68 -2.14 3.42
CA LEU A 13 -1.23 -2.38 3.43
C LEU A 13 -0.47 -1.24 2.73
N GLN A 14 -0.97 -0.77 1.59
CA GLN A 14 -0.38 0.34 0.84
C GLN A 14 -0.40 1.66 1.63
N LEU A 15 -1.49 1.96 2.33
CA LEU A 15 -1.62 3.22 3.06
C LEU A 15 -0.91 3.25 4.41
N ILE A 16 -0.80 2.09 5.08
CA ILE A 16 -0.44 2.04 6.51
C ILE A 16 0.88 1.28 6.77
N GLY A 17 1.27 0.36 5.87
CA GLY A 17 2.18 -0.76 6.16
C GLY A 17 3.44 -0.41 6.96
N TRP A 18 4.19 0.61 6.53
CA TRP A 18 5.46 0.97 7.17
C TRP A 18 5.29 1.66 8.52
N SER A 19 4.31 2.55 8.65
CA SER A 19 4.09 3.31 9.90
C SER A 19 3.66 2.41 11.07
N GLU A 20 2.91 1.35 10.80
CA GLU A 20 2.55 0.39 11.84
C GLU A 20 3.72 -0.55 12.13
N ALA A 21 4.48 -0.99 11.14
CA ALA A 21 5.68 -1.78 11.38
C ALA A 21 6.69 -1.04 12.30
N GLU A 22 6.95 0.24 12.03
CA GLU A 22 7.77 1.11 12.88
C GLU A 22 7.23 1.17 14.32
N ARG A 23 5.91 1.33 14.46
CA ARG A 23 5.24 1.42 15.76
C ARG A 23 5.26 0.10 16.53
N TYR A 24 5.04 -1.03 15.86
CA TYR A 24 4.87 -2.34 16.48
C TYR A 24 6.21 -2.97 16.88
N PHE A 25 7.20 -2.90 15.99
CA PHE A 25 8.46 -3.60 16.22
C PHE A 25 9.44 -2.77 17.04
N ALA A 26 9.31 -1.43 17.09
CA ALA A 26 10.21 -0.54 17.82
C ALA A 26 11.71 -0.81 17.52
N VAL A 27 12.00 -1.31 16.32
CA VAL A 27 13.34 -1.59 15.82
C VAL A 27 13.75 -0.51 14.82
N PRO A 28 15.05 -0.24 14.67
CA PRO A 28 15.55 0.50 13.52
C PRO A 28 15.06 -0.19 12.24
N LEU A 29 14.55 0.58 11.28
CA LEU A 29 14.20 0.07 9.95
C LEU A 29 15.05 0.78 8.90
N LEU A 30 15.51 0.03 7.90
CA LEU A 30 16.13 0.57 6.70
C LEU A 30 15.08 0.58 5.57
N PRO A 31 14.63 1.76 5.11
CA PRO A 31 13.78 1.84 3.93
C PRO A 31 14.61 1.57 2.68
N VAL A 32 14.18 0.60 1.88
CA VAL A 32 14.77 0.29 0.58
C VAL A 32 13.68 0.40 -0.48
N LYS A 33 13.90 1.25 -1.49
CA LYS A 33 12.98 1.34 -2.63
C LYS A 33 13.30 0.23 -3.62
N LEU A 34 12.25 -0.40 -4.12
CA LEU A 34 12.42 -1.53 -5.04
C LEU A 34 13.02 -1.04 -6.37
N GLU A 35 12.60 0.11 -6.88
CA GLU A 35 13.16 0.70 -8.09
C GLU A 35 14.64 1.10 -7.93
N ASP A 36 15.03 1.67 -6.79
CA ASP A 36 16.45 1.99 -6.53
C ASP A 36 17.28 0.70 -6.44
N LEU A 37 16.73 -0.36 -5.83
CA LEU A 37 17.37 -1.67 -5.74
C LEU A 37 17.57 -2.30 -7.12
N HIS A 38 16.62 -2.12 -8.04
CA HIS A 38 16.74 -2.63 -9.40
C HIS A 38 17.63 -1.76 -10.29
N ALA A 39 17.72 -0.45 -10.03
CA ALA A 39 18.55 0.49 -10.78
C ALA A 39 20.03 0.47 -10.35
N ASP A 40 20.30 0.32 -9.06
CA ASP A 40 21.64 0.24 -8.47
C ASP A 40 21.71 -0.89 -7.41
N PRO A 41 21.68 -2.16 -7.85
CA PRO A 41 21.63 -3.28 -6.91
C PRO A 41 22.87 -3.37 -6.04
N ARG A 42 24.05 -3.03 -6.58
CA ARG A 42 25.29 -3.04 -5.82
C ARG A 42 25.26 -2.00 -4.70
N GLY A 43 25.01 -0.73 -5.02
CA GLY A 43 24.99 0.33 -4.02
C GLY A 43 23.89 0.15 -2.98
N GLN A 44 22.71 -0.37 -3.36
CA GLN A 44 21.66 -0.66 -2.39
C GLN A 44 21.97 -1.88 -1.52
N MET A 45 22.52 -2.96 -2.07
CA MET A 45 22.88 -4.14 -1.28
C MET A 45 24.08 -3.88 -0.35
N GLU A 46 25.03 -3.02 -0.74
CA GLU A 46 26.11 -2.57 0.15
C GLU A 46 25.55 -1.81 1.37
N LYS A 47 24.57 -0.92 1.17
CA LYS A 47 23.86 -0.23 2.27
C LYS A 47 23.14 -1.21 3.19
N VAL A 48 22.45 -2.20 2.61
CA VAL A 48 21.74 -3.25 3.38
C VAL A 48 22.73 -4.09 4.19
N ALA A 49 23.83 -4.52 3.58
CA ALA A 49 24.87 -5.31 4.26
C ALA A 49 25.47 -4.52 5.43
N ALA A 50 25.84 -3.25 5.20
CA ALA A 50 26.36 -2.37 6.24
C ALA A 50 25.36 -2.17 7.38
N TRP A 51 24.07 -1.97 7.06
CA TRP A 51 23.01 -1.81 8.06
C TRP A 51 22.81 -3.08 8.92
N LEU A 52 22.96 -4.26 8.32
CA LEU A 52 22.92 -5.55 9.03
C LEU A 52 24.23 -5.91 9.76
N GLY A 53 25.28 -5.10 9.63
CA GLY A 53 26.61 -5.42 10.17
C GLY A 53 27.31 -6.58 9.45
N LEU A 54 26.93 -6.86 8.21
CA LEU A 54 27.52 -7.89 7.36
C LEU A 54 28.68 -7.32 6.53
N ARG A 55 29.69 -8.15 6.27
CA ARG A 55 30.72 -7.82 5.27
C ARG A 55 30.12 -7.98 3.87
N TRP A 56 30.54 -7.09 2.97
CA TRP A 56 30.17 -7.21 1.55
C TRP A 56 30.64 -8.55 0.98
N ASP A 57 29.80 -9.15 0.14
CA ASP A 57 30.09 -10.34 -0.65
C ASP A 57 29.28 -10.27 -1.95
N ASP A 58 29.92 -10.53 -3.09
CA ASP A 58 29.27 -10.42 -4.40
C ASP A 58 28.10 -11.41 -4.57
N ARG A 59 28.00 -12.44 -3.73
CA ARG A 59 26.84 -13.35 -3.69
C ARG A 59 25.55 -12.65 -3.26
N LEU A 60 25.63 -11.50 -2.59
CA LEU A 60 24.46 -10.69 -2.25
C LEU A 60 23.70 -10.18 -3.49
N LEU A 61 24.35 -10.18 -4.66
CA LEU A 61 23.73 -9.82 -5.93
C LEU A 61 22.99 -10.98 -6.60
N LYS A 62 23.01 -12.17 -6.01
CA LYS A 62 22.36 -13.37 -6.56
C LYS A 62 21.13 -13.70 -5.73
N SER A 63 19.96 -13.55 -6.34
CA SER A 63 18.70 -13.97 -5.73
C SER A 63 18.64 -15.50 -5.71
N THR A 64 18.74 -16.10 -4.54
CA THR A 64 18.70 -17.56 -4.39
C THR A 64 17.72 -17.99 -3.31
N PHE A 65 17.08 -19.13 -3.50
CA PHE A 65 16.25 -19.79 -2.49
C PHE A 65 16.62 -21.27 -2.47
N ASN A 66 17.09 -21.75 -1.31
CA ASN A 66 17.55 -23.13 -1.12
C ASN A 66 18.64 -23.58 -2.13
N GLY A 67 19.59 -22.69 -2.43
CA GLY A 67 20.69 -22.97 -3.37
C GLY A 67 20.33 -22.91 -4.86
N LEU A 68 19.06 -22.68 -5.19
CA LEU A 68 18.59 -22.46 -6.56
C LEU A 68 18.39 -20.97 -6.82
N GLU A 69 18.55 -20.55 -8.07
CA GLU A 69 18.19 -19.20 -8.49
C GLU A 69 16.69 -18.96 -8.26
N PHE A 70 16.35 -17.81 -7.66
CA PHE A 70 14.98 -17.48 -7.34
C PHE A 70 14.37 -16.59 -8.44
N TRP A 71 13.30 -17.10 -9.05
CA TRP A 71 12.63 -16.51 -10.23
C TRP A 71 11.34 -15.77 -9.90
N GLY A 72 11.04 -15.63 -8.61
CA GLY A 72 9.77 -15.16 -8.09
C GLY A 72 8.88 -16.27 -7.53
N ASP A 73 7.69 -15.87 -7.13
CA ASP A 73 6.57 -16.73 -6.71
C ASP A 73 6.07 -17.59 -7.90
N ALA A 74 5.56 -18.80 -7.63
CA ALA A 74 4.82 -19.62 -8.59
C ALA A 74 3.63 -18.90 -9.27
N GLN A 75 3.09 -17.86 -8.64
CA GLN A 75 2.03 -16.99 -9.16
C GLN A 75 2.55 -15.78 -9.96
N ALA A 76 3.87 -15.62 -10.11
CA ALA A 76 4.43 -14.54 -10.90
C ALA A 76 4.00 -14.67 -12.37
N VAL A 77 3.33 -13.64 -12.90
CA VAL A 77 2.85 -13.60 -14.29
C VAL A 77 4.00 -13.72 -15.29
N LYS A 78 5.19 -13.24 -14.90
CA LYS A 78 6.43 -13.41 -15.65
C LYS A 78 7.56 -13.74 -14.66
N PRO A 79 8.43 -14.70 -14.98
CA PRO A 79 9.63 -14.94 -14.19
C PRO A 79 10.49 -13.68 -14.18
N VAL A 80 10.98 -13.30 -13.00
CA VAL A 80 11.89 -12.16 -12.84
C VAL A 80 13.29 -12.72 -12.62
N GLN A 81 14.19 -12.48 -13.57
CA GLN A 81 15.61 -12.80 -13.41
C GLN A 81 16.34 -11.61 -12.79
N GLY A 82 16.88 -11.81 -11.59
CA GLY A 82 17.78 -10.85 -10.95
C GLY A 82 17.22 -9.43 -10.85
N PHE A 83 18.12 -8.46 -10.94
CA PHE A 83 17.77 -7.03 -10.91
C PHE A 83 17.48 -6.52 -12.32
N SER A 84 16.25 -6.08 -12.54
CA SER A 84 15.82 -5.49 -13.81
C SER A 84 14.84 -4.36 -13.60
N THR A 85 15.13 -3.20 -14.17
CA THR A 85 14.25 -2.02 -14.14
C THR A 85 12.98 -2.21 -14.98
N SER A 86 12.97 -3.17 -15.92
CA SER A 86 11.80 -3.41 -16.78
C SER A 86 10.53 -3.76 -15.99
N HIS A 87 10.67 -4.40 -14.84
CA HIS A 87 9.54 -4.78 -13.99
C HIS A 87 9.10 -3.67 -13.03
N THR A 88 10.03 -2.88 -12.51
CA THR A 88 9.72 -1.79 -11.56
C THR A 88 9.12 -0.58 -12.26
N HIS A 89 9.49 -0.36 -13.54
CA HIS A 89 8.92 0.71 -14.37
C HIS A 89 7.62 0.29 -15.09
N TYR A 90 7.12 -0.92 -14.87
CA TYR A 90 5.88 -1.38 -15.50
C TYR A 90 4.67 -0.58 -14.98
N GLN A 91 4.00 0.12 -15.89
CA GLN A 91 2.89 1.02 -15.57
C GLN A 91 1.50 0.35 -15.63
N GLY A 92 1.40 -0.98 -15.59
CA GLY A 92 0.10 -1.67 -15.71
C GLY A 92 -0.93 -1.31 -14.64
N TRP A 93 -0.50 -0.73 -13.51
CA TRP A 93 -1.41 -0.18 -12.52
C TRP A 93 -2.25 0.98 -13.08
N GLN A 94 -1.74 1.77 -14.03
CA GLN A 94 -2.47 2.88 -14.67
C GLN A 94 -3.70 2.40 -15.45
N GLU A 95 -3.73 1.13 -15.89
CA GLU A 95 -4.92 0.55 -16.52
C GLU A 95 -6.07 0.36 -15.51
N GLN A 96 -5.72 0.13 -14.24
CA GLN A 96 -6.68 -0.15 -13.16
C GLN A 96 -7.17 1.13 -12.46
N PHE A 97 -6.39 2.21 -12.51
CA PHE A 97 -6.69 3.49 -11.86
C PHE A 97 -6.84 4.60 -12.90
N ASP A 98 -7.96 5.31 -12.89
CA ASP A 98 -8.09 6.51 -13.73
C ASP A 98 -7.40 7.73 -13.11
N ALA A 99 -7.37 8.86 -13.84
CA ALA A 99 -6.73 10.08 -13.37
C ALA A 99 -7.26 10.58 -12.02
N LEU A 100 -8.54 10.35 -11.73
CA LEU A 100 -9.15 10.75 -10.46
C LEU A 100 -8.69 9.85 -9.32
N ASP A 101 -8.66 8.54 -9.53
CA ASP A 101 -8.14 7.59 -8.55
C ASP A 101 -6.67 7.89 -8.25
N GLN A 102 -5.87 8.14 -9.30
CA GLN A 102 -4.46 8.52 -9.20
C GLN A 102 -4.28 9.79 -8.37
N PHE A 103 -5.12 10.80 -8.62
CA PHE A 103 -5.11 12.05 -7.86
C PHE A 103 -5.40 11.83 -6.37
N VAL A 104 -6.43 11.05 -6.05
CA VAL A 104 -6.79 10.74 -4.65
C VAL A 104 -5.70 9.94 -3.97
N VAL A 105 -5.19 8.89 -4.61
CA VAL A 105 -4.09 8.08 -4.07
C VAL A 105 -2.85 8.94 -3.83
N ALA A 106 -2.50 9.82 -4.76
CA ALA A 106 -1.41 10.75 -4.58
C ALA A 106 -1.62 11.64 -3.36
N GLY A 107 -2.81 12.25 -3.20
CA GLY A 107 -3.12 13.08 -2.05
C GLY A 107 -3.04 12.35 -0.70
N LEU A 108 -3.47 11.08 -0.67
CA LEU A 108 -3.40 10.22 0.52
C LEU A 108 -1.98 9.79 0.87
N LEU A 109 -1.13 9.59 -0.14
CA LEU A 109 0.26 9.15 -0.01
C LEU A 109 1.29 10.30 -0.07
N GLY A 110 0.86 11.55 -0.22
CA GLY A 110 1.76 12.69 -0.48
C GLY A 110 2.92 12.80 0.50
N LYS A 111 2.66 12.67 1.81
CA LYS A 111 3.73 12.65 2.82
C LYS A 111 4.71 11.51 2.66
N ASN A 112 4.25 10.34 2.22
CA ASN A 112 5.12 9.20 1.96
C ASN A 112 5.98 9.48 0.73
N PHE A 113 5.41 10.07 -0.33
CA PHE A 113 6.18 10.47 -1.50
C PHE A 113 7.26 11.50 -1.18
N GLU A 114 6.92 12.52 -0.38
CA GLU A 114 7.87 13.50 0.15
C GLU A 114 8.96 12.80 0.99
N ARG A 115 8.57 11.94 1.95
CA ARG A 115 9.48 11.20 2.83
C ARG A 115 10.48 10.32 2.07
N PHE A 116 10.04 9.71 0.98
CA PHE A 116 10.89 8.84 0.16
C PHE A 116 11.60 9.61 -0.97
N GLY A 117 11.47 10.93 -1.05
CA GLY A 117 12.19 11.76 -2.01
C GLY A 117 11.73 11.59 -3.45
N TYR A 118 10.44 11.33 -3.68
CA TYR A 118 9.86 11.28 -5.03
C TYR A 118 9.50 12.67 -5.55
N TRP A 119 8.39 13.24 -5.06
CA TRP A 119 7.95 14.58 -5.42
C TRP A 119 7.10 15.17 -4.29
N GLU A 120 7.07 16.50 -4.22
CA GLU A 120 6.19 17.25 -3.34
C GLU A 120 4.86 17.51 -4.03
N LEU A 121 3.76 17.42 -3.29
CA LEU A 121 2.45 17.78 -3.82
C LEU A 121 2.19 19.27 -3.65
N PRO A 122 1.56 19.93 -4.64
CA PRO A 122 1.18 21.32 -4.48
C PRO A 122 0.14 21.47 -3.35
N PHE A 123 0.16 22.61 -2.67
CA PHE A 123 -0.69 22.84 -1.49
C PHE A 123 -2.19 22.68 -1.76
N TRP A 124 -2.65 23.00 -2.98
CA TRP A 124 -4.05 22.87 -3.42
C TRP A 124 -4.50 21.42 -3.64
N HIS A 125 -3.55 20.48 -3.74
CA HIS A 125 -3.87 19.06 -3.94
C HIS A 125 -4.68 18.49 -2.77
N ARG A 126 -4.32 18.88 -1.54
CA ARG A 126 -4.92 18.36 -0.31
C ARG A 126 -6.40 18.73 -0.12
N PRO A 127 -6.83 20.01 -0.20
CA PRO A 127 -8.25 20.33 -0.07
C PRO A 127 -9.08 19.70 -1.19
N LEU A 128 -8.55 19.62 -2.42
CA LEU A 128 -9.26 18.95 -3.50
C LEU A 128 -9.35 17.44 -3.27
N CYS A 129 -8.29 16.80 -2.79
CA CYS A 129 -8.29 15.39 -2.43
C CYS A 129 -9.36 15.07 -1.36
N LEU A 130 -9.54 15.94 -0.36
CA LEU A 130 -10.57 15.77 0.68
C LEU A 130 -11.98 15.61 0.09
N LEU A 131 -12.30 16.43 -0.91
CA LEU A 131 -13.58 16.40 -1.62
C LEU A 131 -13.69 15.16 -2.51
N LEU A 132 -12.61 14.84 -3.22
CA LEU A 132 -12.59 13.76 -4.20
C LEU A 132 -12.51 12.36 -3.58
N ILE A 133 -12.14 12.21 -2.30
CA ILE A 133 -12.20 10.92 -1.58
C ILE A 133 -13.61 10.31 -1.64
N LEU A 134 -14.66 11.14 -1.63
CA LEU A 134 -16.06 10.70 -1.69
C LEU A 134 -16.45 10.12 -3.05
N TRP A 135 -15.70 10.42 -4.10
CA TRP A 135 -16.00 9.84 -5.40
C TRP A 135 -15.64 8.34 -5.42
N PRO A 136 -16.54 7.45 -5.88
CA PRO A 136 -16.22 6.03 -5.98
C PRO A 136 -15.11 5.79 -7.00
N ALA A 137 -14.14 4.94 -6.67
CA ALA A 137 -13.01 4.65 -7.53
C ALA A 137 -13.42 3.93 -8.83
N LYS A 138 -12.59 3.91 -9.89
CA LYS A 138 -12.92 3.26 -11.17
C LYS A 138 -13.43 1.82 -11.01
N LEU A 139 -12.75 1.03 -10.18
CA LEU A 139 -13.14 -0.36 -9.89
C LEU A 139 -14.46 -0.44 -9.11
N GLU A 140 -14.72 0.49 -8.19
CA GLU A 140 -15.97 0.57 -7.44
C GLU A 140 -17.14 0.92 -8.36
N ARG A 141 -16.97 1.90 -9.26
CA ARG A 141 -17.99 2.25 -10.27
C ARG A 141 -18.31 1.10 -11.21
N ARG A 142 -17.30 0.36 -11.67
CA ARG A 142 -17.48 -0.85 -12.48
C ARG A 142 -18.25 -1.94 -11.70
N ALA A 143 -17.88 -2.17 -10.45
CA ALA A 143 -18.56 -3.16 -9.61
C ALA A 143 -20.03 -2.79 -9.35
N LEU A 144 -20.29 -1.52 -9.04
CA LEU A 144 -21.64 -0.98 -8.86
C LEU A 144 -22.48 -1.15 -10.14
N ALA A 145 -21.93 -0.78 -11.30
CA ALA A 145 -22.62 -0.92 -12.59
C ALA A 145 -22.97 -2.39 -12.90
N LEU A 146 -22.06 -3.33 -12.63
CA LEU A 146 -22.32 -4.76 -12.82
C LEU A 146 -23.42 -5.27 -11.86
N ALA A 147 -23.37 -4.90 -10.58
CA ALA A 147 -24.36 -5.30 -9.59
C ALA A 147 -25.75 -4.70 -9.89
N ALA A 148 -25.80 -3.43 -10.32
CA ALA A 148 -27.03 -2.76 -10.72
C ALA A 148 -27.61 -3.38 -12.00
N GLY A 149 -26.78 -3.66 -13.01
CA GLY A 149 -27.19 -4.33 -14.24
C GLY A 149 -27.80 -5.71 -13.98
N ALA A 150 -27.18 -6.51 -13.11
CA ALA A 150 -27.71 -7.81 -12.69
C ALA A 150 -29.04 -7.71 -11.93
N LEU A 151 -29.24 -6.63 -11.17
CA LEU A 151 -30.50 -6.37 -10.47
C LEU A 151 -31.61 -5.99 -11.47
N LEU A 152 -31.30 -5.12 -12.45
CA LEU A 152 -32.23 -4.67 -13.47
C LEU A 152 -32.69 -5.78 -14.42
N ARG A 153 -31.81 -6.75 -14.72
CA ARG A 153 -32.13 -7.90 -15.58
C ARG A 153 -32.93 -8.99 -14.88
N LEU A 154 -33.10 -8.90 -13.57
CA LEU A 154 -33.79 -9.90 -12.73
C LEU A 154 -33.18 -11.32 -12.82
N ASP A 155 -31.96 -11.49 -13.33
CA ASP A 155 -31.31 -12.79 -13.49
C ASP A 155 -31.26 -13.55 -12.15
N HIS A 156 -30.84 -12.86 -11.08
CA HIS A 156 -30.80 -13.37 -9.69
C HIS A 156 -30.89 -12.22 -8.66
N PRO A 157 -32.08 -11.64 -8.39
CA PRO A 157 -32.21 -10.38 -7.64
C PRO A 157 -31.66 -10.47 -6.21
N GLY A 158 -31.87 -11.59 -5.51
CA GLY A 158 -31.34 -11.80 -4.16
C GLY A 158 -29.82 -11.92 -4.09
N GLN A 159 -29.15 -12.41 -5.15
CA GLN A 159 -27.69 -12.42 -5.22
C GLN A 159 -27.14 -11.04 -5.60
N ALA A 160 -27.79 -10.36 -6.55
CA ALA A 160 -27.44 -9.01 -6.98
C ALA A 160 -27.53 -8.01 -5.81
N LEU A 161 -28.63 -8.02 -5.03
CA LEU A 161 -28.80 -7.17 -3.85
C LEU A 161 -27.71 -7.42 -2.80
N ARG A 162 -27.43 -8.70 -2.49
CA ARG A 162 -26.35 -9.06 -1.56
C ARG A 162 -24.97 -8.60 -2.04
N SER A 163 -24.73 -8.61 -3.35
CA SER A 163 -23.49 -8.10 -3.93
C SER A 163 -23.41 -6.57 -3.85
N LEU A 164 -24.52 -5.87 -4.15
CA LEU A 164 -24.61 -4.42 -4.04
C LEU A 164 -24.36 -3.95 -2.60
N LEU A 165 -25.02 -4.55 -1.61
CA LEU A 165 -24.81 -4.23 -0.19
C LEU A 165 -23.36 -4.46 0.24
N ARG A 166 -22.72 -5.54 -0.23
CA ARG A 166 -21.30 -5.80 0.00
C ARG A 166 -20.42 -4.72 -0.62
N ILE A 167 -20.68 -4.32 -1.86
CA ILE A 167 -19.93 -3.24 -2.53
C ILE A 167 -20.09 -1.91 -1.78
N MET A 168 -21.31 -1.55 -1.40
CA MET A 168 -21.58 -0.31 -0.64
C MET A 168 -20.85 -0.30 0.71
N ARG A 169 -20.86 -1.42 1.43
CA ARG A 169 -20.08 -1.56 2.68
C ARG A 169 -18.58 -1.37 2.43
N ARG A 170 -18.04 -1.92 1.35
CA ARG A 170 -16.61 -1.77 1.01
C ARG A 170 -16.25 -0.33 0.66
N ILE A 171 -17.11 0.37 -0.07
CA ILE A 171 -16.94 1.79 -0.37
C ILE A 171 -16.91 2.60 0.93
N ALA A 172 -17.82 2.32 1.87
CA ALA A 172 -17.82 2.98 3.17
C ALA A 172 -16.55 2.69 3.99
N GLU A 173 -16.08 1.43 4.02
CA GLU A 173 -14.82 1.05 4.66
C GLU A 173 -13.61 1.78 4.02
N ARG A 174 -13.60 1.93 2.69
CA ARG A 174 -12.56 2.70 1.99
C ARG A 174 -12.62 4.17 2.39
N TYR A 175 -13.79 4.81 2.39
CA TYR A 175 -13.92 6.21 2.80
C TYR A 175 -13.35 6.44 4.20
N ASP A 176 -13.75 5.64 5.19
CA ASP A 176 -13.23 5.74 6.56
C ASP A 176 -11.70 5.63 6.58
N LEU A 177 -11.13 4.67 5.85
CA LEU A 177 -9.69 4.48 5.76
C LEU A 177 -8.99 5.66 5.06
N SER A 178 -9.53 6.15 3.93
CA SER A 178 -9.00 7.31 3.20
C SER A 178 -9.02 8.57 4.07
N TYR A 179 -10.11 8.84 4.79
CA TYR A 179 -10.20 9.98 5.69
C TYR A 179 -9.23 9.87 6.87
N ARG A 180 -9.10 8.69 7.49
CA ARG A 180 -8.10 8.48 8.55
C ARG A 180 -6.69 8.74 8.03
N GLN A 181 -6.37 8.28 6.83
CA GLN A 181 -5.07 8.49 6.22
C GLN A 181 -4.83 9.97 5.87
N PHE A 182 -5.83 10.64 5.30
CA PHE A 182 -5.77 12.08 5.02
C PHE A 182 -5.56 12.91 6.29
N LEU A 183 -6.26 12.56 7.37
CA LEU A 183 -6.13 13.20 8.67
C LEU A 183 -4.73 13.00 9.29
N LYS A 184 -4.15 11.80 9.15
CA LYS A 184 -2.73 11.56 9.49
C LYS A 184 -1.81 12.42 8.61
N SER A 185 -2.12 12.54 7.32
CA SER A 185 -1.29 13.31 6.38
C SER A 185 -1.30 14.82 6.67
N ILE A 186 -2.32 15.37 7.32
CA ILE A 186 -2.31 16.79 7.76
C ILE A 186 -1.50 17.00 9.06
N GLY A 187 -1.19 15.93 9.81
CA GLY A 187 -0.47 16.03 11.10
C GLY A 187 -1.30 16.62 12.25
N TRP A 188 -2.52 17.09 11.98
CA TRP A 188 -3.48 17.55 12.99
C TRP A 188 -3.97 16.40 13.87
N VAL A 189 -4.24 15.25 13.27
CA VAL A 189 -4.79 14.10 14.02
C VAL A 189 -3.72 13.37 14.79
N GLU A 190 -2.45 13.40 14.41
CA GLU A 190 -1.42 12.81 15.26
C GLU A 190 -1.29 13.59 16.58
N LYS A 191 -1.30 14.93 16.52
CA LYS A 191 -1.29 15.78 17.72
C LYS A 191 -2.60 15.73 18.52
N PHE A 192 -3.76 15.62 17.86
CA PHE A 192 -5.07 15.57 18.54
C PHE A 192 -5.40 14.16 19.07
N TYR A 193 -5.19 13.11 18.27
CA TYR A 193 -5.48 11.72 18.64
C TYR A 193 -4.51 11.19 19.71
N LEU A 194 -3.21 11.52 19.66
CA LEU A 194 -2.28 11.21 20.76
C LEU A 194 -2.64 11.97 22.05
N ARG A 195 -3.29 13.13 21.93
CA ARG A 195 -3.67 13.98 23.07
C ARG A 195 -5.01 13.60 23.69
N PHE A 196 -5.96 13.08 22.92
CA PHE A 196 -7.35 12.93 23.38
C PHE A 196 -7.96 11.53 23.21
N VAL A 197 -7.46 10.68 22.31
CA VAL A 197 -8.15 9.42 21.94
C VAL A 197 -7.31 8.17 22.19
N ALA A 198 -5.98 8.24 22.07
CA ALA A 198 -5.13 7.09 22.36
C ALA A 198 -5.16 6.76 23.86
N PRO A 199 -5.71 5.61 24.30
CA PRO A 199 -5.54 5.19 25.68
C PRO A 199 -4.03 5.07 25.94
N ARG A 200 -3.54 5.68 27.03
CA ARG A 200 -2.17 5.51 27.52
C ARG A 200 -1.96 4.06 27.98
N ARG A 201 -2.02 3.09 27.06
CA ARG A 201 -1.56 1.73 27.33
C ARG A 201 -0.04 1.78 27.28
N LYS A 202 0.57 1.97 28.45
CA LYS A 202 1.95 1.54 28.70
C LYS A 202 2.00 0.02 28.54
N LEU A 203 2.15 -0.46 27.31
CA LEU A 203 2.48 -1.85 27.04
C LEU A 203 3.98 -2.00 27.29
N TYR A 204 4.32 -2.37 28.53
CA TYR A 204 5.65 -2.85 28.87
C TYR A 204 5.86 -4.21 28.20
N PHE A 205 6.28 -4.21 26.93
CA PHE A 205 6.94 -5.39 26.38
C PHE A 205 8.37 -5.40 26.90
N ARG A 206 8.56 -6.06 28.04
CA ARG A 206 9.90 -6.43 28.52
C ARG A 206 10.37 -7.59 27.64
N TYR A 207 11.11 -7.27 26.58
CA TYR A 207 11.85 -8.27 25.81
C TYR A 207 12.82 -8.97 26.77
N ARG A 208 12.58 -10.25 27.07
CA ARG A 208 13.59 -11.11 27.70
C ARG A 208 14.34 -11.79 26.55
N PRO A 209 15.64 -11.54 26.38
CA PRO A 209 16.42 -12.31 25.43
C PRO A 209 16.41 -13.79 25.86
N PRO A 210 16.42 -14.74 24.90
CA PRO A 210 16.59 -16.16 25.20
C PRO A 210 17.95 -16.38 25.89
N ARG A 211 17.96 -17.30 26.88
CA ARG A 211 19.16 -17.77 27.56
C ARG A 211 19.85 -18.85 26.74
#